data_AF-A0A6S7BRP7-F1
#
_entry.id   AF-A0A6S7BRP7-F1
#
_cell.length_a   1.000
_cell.length_b   1.000
_cell.length_c   1.000
_cell.angle_alpha   90.00
_cell.angle_beta   90.00
_cell.angle_gamma   90.00
#
_symmetry.space_group_name_H-M   'P 1'
#
loop_
_entity.id
_entity.type
_entity.pdbx_description
1 polymer ?
#
loop_
_entity_poly.entity_id
_entity_poly.type
_entity_poly.pdbx_seq_one_letter_code
_entity_poly.pdbx_strand_id
1 'polypeptide(L)' 'MFICRNQPCGAQWHPSEVEVRNEGQGYLFRCPLCGSRNYVERVTAEDGTVAYQQPRA' A
#
# COMPACT_ATOMS: atom_id res chain seq x y z
N MET A 1 2.81 -0.51 8.35
CA MET A 1 1.45 0.07 8.46
C MET A 1 1.16 0.85 7.19
N PHE A 2 0.01 0.63 6.59
CA PHE A 2 -0.51 1.43 5.48
C PHE A 2 -1.70 2.27 5.94
N ILE A 3 -1.88 3.41 5.30
CA ILE A 3 -2.90 4.41 5.57
C ILE A 3 -3.61 4.70 4.25
N CYS A 4 -4.93 4.66 4.29
CA CYS A 4 -5.77 5.10 3.20
C CYS A 4 -5.68 6.64 3.07
N ARG A 5 -5.10 7.13 1.98
CA ARG A 5 -4.89 8.55 1.67
C ARG A 5 -6.16 9.29 1.24
N ASN A 6 -7.27 8.58 1.04
CA ASN A 6 -8.57 9.23 0.89
C ASN A 6 -8.95 9.89 2.23
N GLN A 7 -8.87 11.23 2.30
CA GLN A 7 -9.07 12.02 3.53
C GLN A 7 -10.31 11.64 4.34
N PRO A 8 -11.52 11.43 3.75
CA PRO A 8 -12.69 11.02 4.53
C PRO A 8 -12.59 9.60 5.12
N CYS A 9 -11.67 8.77 4.65
CA CYS A 9 -11.51 7.39 5.12
C CYS A 9 -10.42 7.24 6.17
N GLY A 10 -9.17 7.64 5.87
CA GLY A 10 -8.04 7.61 6.82
C GLY A 10 -7.71 6.24 7.46
N ALA A 11 -8.34 5.15 7.02
CA ALA A 11 -8.20 3.84 7.64
C ALA A 11 -6.77 3.32 7.59
N GLN A 12 -6.38 2.60 8.64
CA GLN A 12 -5.06 1.99 8.77
C GLN A 12 -5.15 0.49 8.51
N TRP A 13 -4.13 -0.07 7.86
CA TRP A 13 -4.07 -1.46 7.45
C TRP A 13 -2.68 -2.04 7.71
N HIS A 14 -2.63 -3.25 8.24
CA HIS A 14 -1.42 -4.04 8.21
C HIS A 14 -1.13 -4.48 6.76
N PRO A 15 0.14 -4.54 6.32
CA PRO A 15 0.47 -4.98 4.95
C PRO A 15 -0.06 -6.36 4.57
N SER A 16 -0.32 -7.22 5.56
CA SER A 16 -0.92 -8.56 5.35
C SER A 16 -2.44 -8.54 5.20
N GLU A 17 -3.12 -7.44 5.53
CA GLU A 17 -4.58 -7.30 5.44
C GLU A 17 -5.05 -6.78 4.09
N VAL A 18 -4.11 -6.33 3.24
CA VAL A 18 -4.43 -5.76 1.93
C VAL A 18 -3.58 -6.39 0.85
N GLU A 19 -4.17 -6.55 -0.32
CA GLU A 19 -3.46 -7.05 -1.49
C GLU A 19 -2.78 -5.89 -2.23
N VAL A 20 -1.46 -5.99 -2.40
CA VAL A 20 -0.69 -5.07 -3.22
C VAL A 20 -0.57 -5.62 -4.63
N ARG A 21 -0.96 -4.82 -5.62
CA ARG A 21 -0.87 -5.17 -7.05
C ARG A 21 -0.13 -4.10 -7.82
N ASN A 22 0.56 -4.51 -8.88
CA ASN A 22 1.05 -3.57 -9.89
C ASN A 22 -0.03 -3.39 -10.96
N GLU A 23 -0.65 -2.21 -11.03
CA GLU A 23 -1.71 -1.90 -12.00
C GLU A 23 -1.18 -1.14 -13.24
N GLY A 24 0.12 -1.29 -13.56
CA GLY A 24 0.78 -0.71 -14.74
C GLY A 24 1.40 0.68 -14.50
N GLN A 25 1.01 1.38 -13.43
CA GLN A 25 1.56 2.69 -13.03
C GLN A 25 2.35 2.63 -11.71
N GLY A 26 2.67 1.43 -11.24
CA GLY A 26 3.31 1.19 -9.95
C GLY A 26 2.48 0.26 -9.06
N TYR A 27 3.05 -0.05 -7.90
CA TYR A 27 2.39 -0.89 -6.90
C TYR A 27 1.40 -0.06 -6.09
N LEU A 28 0.23 -0.61 -5.85
CA LEU A 28 -0.80 -0.01 -5.02
C LEU A 28 -1.62 -1.09 -4.32
N PHE A 29 -2.25 -0.72 -3.21
CA PHE A 29 -3.38 -1.47 -2.67
C PHE A 29 -4.66 -0.66 -2.82
N ARG A 30 -5.79 -1.37 -2.88
CA ARG A 30 -7.12 -0.75 -2.81
C ARG A 30 -7.62 -0.84 -1.38
N CYS A 31 -8.06 0.27 -0.82
CA CYS A 31 -8.60 0.30 0.54
C CYS A 31 -9.85 -0.62 0.61
N PRO A 32 -9.88 -1.63 1.47
CA PRO A 32 -11.06 -2.51 1.63
C PRO A 32 -12.34 -1.78 2.02
N LEU A 33 -12.23 -0.62 2.69
CA LEU A 33 -13.39 0.15 3.16
C LEU A 33 -13.98 1.10 2.11
N CYS A 34 -13.13 1.83 1.37
CA CYS A 34 -13.60 2.89 0.46
C CYS A 34 -13.19 2.69 -1.00
N GLY A 35 -12.45 1.63 -1.32
CA GLY A 35 -12.01 1.29 -2.68
C GLY A 35 -10.93 2.20 -3.27
N SER A 36 -10.46 3.22 -2.53
CA SER A 36 -9.46 4.16 -3.04
C SER A 36 -8.12 3.47 -3.32
N ARG A 37 -7.44 3.93 -4.37
CA ARG A 37 -6.08 3.48 -4.71
C ARG A 37 -5.06 4.15 -3.81
N ASN A 38 -4.15 3.37 -3.24
CA ASN A 38 -3.09 3.84 -2.35
C ASN A 38 -1.74 3.28 -2.83
N TYR A 39 -0.91 4.14 -3.39
CA TYR A 39 0.39 3.75 -3.93
C TYR A 39 1.36 3.33 -2.84
N VAL A 40 2.16 2.32 -3.15
CA VAL A 40 3.26 1.79 -2.35
C VAL A 40 4.48 1.59 -3.23
N GLU A 41 5.64 1.61 -2.60
CA GLU A 41 6.91 1.28 -3.21
C GLU A 41 7.32 -0.13 -2.80
N ARG A 42 7.84 -0.88 -3.76
CA ARG A 42 8.45 -2.18 -3.50
C ARG A 42 9.89 -1.96 -3.06
N VAL A 43 10.24 -2.45 -1.88
CA VAL A 43 11.59 -2.41 -1.33
C VAL A 43 12.08 -3.84 -1.21
N THR A 44 13.25 -4.13 -1.78
CA THR A 44 13.93 -5.41 -1.58
C THR A 44 14.96 -5.22 -0.49
N ALA A 45 14.83 -5.99 0.60
CA ALA A 45 15.80 -6.01 1.68
C ALA A 45 17.07 -6.77 1.26
N GLU A 46 18.16 -6.61 2.03
CA GLU A 46 19.46 -7.21 1.74
C GLU A 46 19.43 -8.74 1.75
N ASP A 47 18.50 -9.34 2.50
CA ASP A 47 18.23 -10.78 2.55
C ASP A 47 17.40 -11.30 1.35
N GLY A 48 17.03 -10.42 0.42
CA GLY A 48 16.18 -10.73 -0.73
C GLY A 48 14.67 -10.68 -0.43
N THR A 49 14.28 -10.38 0.82
CA THR A 49 12.86 -10.27 1.19
C THR A 49 12.22 -9.07 0.51
N VAL A 50 11.05 -9.28 -0.09
CA VAL A 50 10.26 -8.20 -0.70
C VAL A 50 9.31 -7.61 0.35
N ALA A 51 9.48 -6.33 0.62
CA ALA A 51 8.58 -5.54 1.44
C ALA A 51 7.91 -4.44 0.62
N TYR A 52 6.78 -3.95 1.12
CA TYR A 52 6.07 -2.81 0.54
C TYR A 52 5.96 -1.70 1.58
N GLN A 53 6.24 -0.47 1.15
CA GLN A 53 6.18 0.71 2.01
C GLN A 53 5.35 1.79 1.35
N GLN A 54 4.55 2.52 2.12
CA GLN A 54 3.95 3.74 1.59
C GLN A 54 4.96 4.88 1.69
N PRO A 55 5.22 5.61 0.60
CA PRO A 55 6.05 6.80 0.68
C PRO A 55 5.38 7.80 1.64
N ARG A 56 6.17 8.58 2.36
CA ARG A 56 5.60 9.73 3.10
C ARG A 56 5.06 10.73 2.07
N ALA A 57 3.83 11.19 2.30
CA ALA A 57 3.26 12.30 1.55
C ALA A 57 3.88 13.62 2.02
#